data_AF-K0VJ52-F1
#
_entry.id   AF-K0VJ52-F1
#
_cell.length_a   1.000
_cell.length_b   1.000
_cell.length_c   1.000
_cell.angle_alpha   90.00
_cell.angle_beta   90.00
_cell.angle_gamma   90.00
#
_symmetry.space_group_name_H-M   'P 1'
#
loop_
_entity.id
_entity.type
_entity.pdbx_description
1 polymer ?
#
loop_
_entity_poly.entity_id
_entity_poly.type
_entity_poly.pdbx_seq_one_letter_code
_entity_poly.pdbx_strand_id
1 'polypeptide(L)'
;HVTRPTGTAGNPLLMLTYPPEWVKQYLERDYFSIDPVIRLGRRGFLPVEWSASKWDSGRAHGFFKEAMAFGVGRQGVTLPVRGPQGERSLFTVTSNHPEAYWKQFRMDSMRDLQFLAHHLHDRAMVLSGMRKAADFPQLSRRELQCLEMTANGLLAKQICARLSISVSAVQLYLASARRKLTVATTTEAVARATALELI
;
A
#
# COMPACT_ATOMS: atom_id res chain seq x y z
N HIS A 1 3.04 -10.58 -6.66
CA HIS A 1 3.03 -9.17 -6.25
C HIS A 1 1.59 -8.65 -6.35
N VAL A 2 1.06 -8.06 -5.27
CA VAL A 2 -0.34 -7.63 -5.17
C VAL A 2 -0.36 -6.17 -4.74
N THR A 3 -0.92 -5.26 -5.53
CA THR A 3 -0.89 -3.81 -5.23
C THR A 3 -2.29 -3.21 -5.19
N ARG A 4 -2.54 -2.32 -4.21
CA ARG A 4 -3.76 -1.50 -4.13
C ARG A 4 -3.43 -0.04 -3.80
N PRO A 5 -4.07 0.93 -4.47
CA PRO A 5 -4.12 2.31 -3.99
C PRO A 5 -4.95 2.38 -2.69
N THR A 6 -4.65 3.34 -1.83
CA THR A 6 -5.51 3.71 -0.71
C THR A 6 -6.85 4.23 -1.23
N GLY A 7 -7.96 3.70 -0.69
CA GLY A 7 -9.29 4.31 -0.86
C GLY A 7 -10.09 3.95 -2.13
N THR A 8 -9.57 3.14 -3.07
CA THR A 8 -10.36 2.68 -4.23
C THR A 8 -10.85 1.25 -4.04
N ALA A 9 -12.14 1.03 -4.31
CA ALA A 9 -12.81 -0.29 -4.31
C ALA A 9 -12.45 -1.16 -5.54
N GLY A 10 -11.32 -0.88 -6.18
CA GLY A 10 -10.84 -1.62 -7.35
C GLY A 10 -10.17 -2.93 -6.97
N ASN A 11 -10.24 -3.91 -7.87
CA ASN A 11 -9.46 -5.15 -7.73
C ASN A 11 -7.96 -4.82 -7.69
N PRO A 12 -7.19 -5.54 -6.84
CA PRO A 12 -5.76 -5.33 -6.76
C PRO A 12 -5.10 -5.69 -8.09
N LEU A 13 -4.01 -4.99 -8.43
CA LEU A 13 -3.12 -5.47 -9.50
C LEU A 13 -2.42 -6.73 -9.01
N LEU A 14 -2.63 -7.84 -9.71
CA LEU A 14 -2.01 -9.13 -9.44
C LEU A 14 -0.96 -9.42 -10.53
N MET A 15 0.30 -9.49 -10.13
CA MET A 15 1.40 -9.98 -10.97
C MET A 15 1.89 -11.29 -10.35
N LEU A 16 1.52 -12.41 -10.95
CA LEU A 16 1.71 -13.74 -10.39
C LEU A 16 2.46 -14.62 -11.39
N THR A 17 3.34 -15.47 -10.88
CA THR A 17 4.01 -16.55 -11.63
C THR A 17 3.46 -17.92 -11.25
N TYR A 18 2.30 -17.95 -10.58
CA TYR A 18 1.64 -19.19 -10.18
C TYR A 18 0.95 -19.86 -11.36
N PRO A 19 0.69 -21.19 -11.27
CA PRO A 19 -0.07 -21.90 -12.28
C PRO A 19 -1.43 -21.22 -12.55
N PRO A 20 -1.83 -21.05 -13.82
CA PRO A 20 -3.09 -20.39 -14.17
C PRO A 20 -4.33 -20.99 -13.50
N GLU A 21 -4.33 -22.30 -13.27
CA GLU A 21 -5.40 -23.04 -12.61
C GLU A 21 -5.57 -22.58 -11.16
N TRP A 22 -4.45 -22.38 -10.46
CA TRP A 22 -4.46 -21.83 -9.11
C TRP A 22 -4.99 -20.40 -9.10
N VAL A 23 -4.53 -19.56 -10.05
CA VAL A 23 -4.98 -18.16 -10.14
C VAL A 23 -6.50 -18.11 -10.37
N LYS A 24 -7.02 -18.95 -11.26
CA LYS A 24 -8.45 -19.08 -11.51
C LYS A 24 -9.22 -19.47 -10.24
N GLN A 25 -8.80 -20.54 -9.57
CA GLN A 25 -9.44 -21.00 -8.33
C GLN A 25 -9.37 -19.96 -7.21
N TYR A 26 -8.25 -19.26 -7.08
CA TYR A 26 -8.05 -18.20 -6.10
C TYR A 26 -9.07 -17.07 -6.28
N LEU A 27 -9.32 -16.67 -7.53
CA LEU A 27 -10.29 -15.61 -7.86
C LEU A 27 -11.73 -16.10 -7.70
N GLU A 28 -12.08 -17.26 -8.24
CA GLU A 28 -13.45 -17.82 -8.19
C GLU A 28 -13.94 -18.07 -6.76
N ARG A 29 -13.03 -18.43 -5.85
CA ARG A 29 -13.36 -18.69 -4.44
C ARG A 29 -13.13 -17.49 -3.52
N ASP A 30 -12.84 -16.32 -4.07
CA ASP A 30 -12.49 -15.09 -3.34
C ASP A 30 -11.45 -15.36 -2.22
N TYR A 31 -10.39 -16.09 -2.55
CA TYR A 31 -9.35 -16.40 -1.57
C TYR A 31 -8.64 -15.16 -1.03
N PHE A 32 -8.74 -14.04 -1.74
CA PHE A 32 -8.25 -12.75 -1.26
C PHE A 32 -8.79 -12.38 0.13
N SER A 33 -10.07 -12.69 0.44
CA SER A 33 -10.69 -12.29 1.71
C SER A 33 -10.28 -13.17 2.89
N ILE A 34 -9.84 -14.40 2.63
CA ILE A 34 -9.45 -15.38 3.66
C ILE A 34 -7.94 -15.63 3.73
N ASP A 35 -7.18 -15.19 2.74
CA ASP A 35 -5.75 -15.38 2.64
C ASP A 35 -5.04 -14.69 3.83
N PRO A 36 -4.44 -15.47 4.73
CA PRO A 36 -3.86 -14.93 5.93
C PRO A 36 -2.56 -14.17 5.65
N VAL A 37 -1.89 -14.43 4.52
CA VAL A 37 -0.71 -13.69 4.05
C VAL A 37 -1.12 -12.26 3.69
N ILE A 38 -2.24 -12.10 2.99
CA ILE A 38 -2.81 -10.77 2.69
C ILE A 38 -3.14 -10.04 4.00
N ARG A 39 -3.77 -10.73 4.95
CA ARG A 39 -4.12 -10.13 6.25
C ARG A 39 -2.90 -9.66 7.04
N LEU A 40 -1.87 -10.50 7.17
CA LEU A 40 -0.64 -10.13 7.88
C LEU A 40 0.10 -9.02 7.16
N GLY A 41 0.25 -9.10 5.84
CA GLY A 41 0.95 -8.09 5.06
C GLY A 41 0.25 -6.71 5.01
N ARG A 42 -1.08 -6.67 5.17
CA ARG A 42 -1.83 -5.40 5.24
C ARG A 42 -1.46 -4.53 6.44
N ARG A 43 -1.03 -5.14 7.55
CA ARG A 43 -0.65 -4.45 8.79
C ARG A 43 0.83 -4.56 9.12
N GLY A 44 1.51 -5.58 8.58
CA GLY A 44 2.94 -5.80 8.79
C GLY A 44 3.82 -4.76 8.11
N PHE A 45 4.97 -4.53 8.73
CA PHE A 45 6.08 -3.76 8.17
C PHE A 45 7.27 -4.65 7.81
N LEU A 46 7.53 -5.69 8.61
CA LEU A 46 8.62 -6.62 8.41
C LEU A 46 8.23 -7.79 7.48
N PRO A 47 9.22 -8.45 6.84
CA PRO A 47 8.99 -9.69 6.11
C PRO A 47 8.31 -10.74 6.98
N VAL A 48 7.28 -11.38 6.43
CA VAL A 48 6.52 -12.44 7.09
C VAL A 48 6.86 -13.77 6.44
N GLU A 49 7.47 -14.65 7.22
CA GLU A 49 7.72 -16.02 6.80
C GLU A 49 6.47 -16.88 7.00
N TRP A 50 6.14 -17.68 6.00
CA TRP A 50 4.96 -18.53 6.01
C TRP A 50 5.10 -19.65 7.05
N SER A 51 6.27 -20.26 7.20
CA SER A 51 6.49 -21.34 8.17
C SER A 51 6.43 -20.88 9.63
N ALA A 52 6.81 -19.62 9.91
CA ALA A 52 6.75 -19.05 11.26
C ALA A 52 5.31 -18.76 11.73
N SER A 53 4.37 -18.73 10.79
CA SER A 53 2.97 -18.44 11.07
C SER A 53 2.23 -19.76 11.29
N LYS A 54 1.74 -20.01 12.50
CA LYS A 54 0.91 -21.19 12.79
C LYS A 54 -0.43 -21.06 12.07
N TRP A 55 -0.56 -21.66 10.90
CA TRP A 55 -1.79 -21.65 10.09
C TRP A 55 -2.81 -22.71 10.54
N ASP A 56 -2.65 -23.23 11.76
CA ASP A 56 -3.19 -24.52 12.23
C ASP A 56 -4.69 -24.53 12.55
N SER A 57 -5.47 -23.51 12.18
CA SER A 57 -6.92 -23.59 12.39
C SER A 57 -7.77 -22.82 11.38
N GLY A 58 -8.94 -23.41 11.08
CA GLY A 58 -10.00 -22.79 10.29
C GLY A 58 -9.78 -22.78 8.78
N ARG A 59 -10.41 -21.82 8.10
CA ARG A 59 -10.43 -21.71 6.62
C ARG A 59 -9.04 -21.50 6.01
N ALA A 60 -8.10 -20.93 6.76
CA ALA A 60 -6.71 -20.71 6.32
C ALA A 60 -5.95 -22.02 6.11
N HIS A 61 -6.21 -23.05 6.92
CA HIS A 61 -5.56 -24.35 6.77
C HIS A 61 -5.98 -25.03 5.45
N GLY A 62 -7.29 -25.02 5.14
CA GLY A 62 -7.81 -25.55 3.88
C GLY A 62 -7.23 -24.82 2.67
N PHE A 63 -7.16 -23.49 2.73
CA PHE A 63 -6.53 -22.66 1.71
C PHE A 63 -5.08 -23.06 1.41
N PHE A 64 -4.21 -23.18 2.43
CA PHE A 64 -2.81 -23.55 2.20
C PHE A 64 -2.66 -25.00 1.73
N LYS A 65 -3.52 -25.91 2.19
CA LYS A 65 -3.52 -27.28 1.69
C LYS A 65 -3.80 -27.34 0.19
N GLU A 66 -4.80 -26.58 -0.27
CA GLU A 66 -5.08 -26.45 -1.70
C GLU A 66 -3.93 -25.77 -2.43
N ALA A 67 -3.41 -24.65 -1.92
CA ALA A 67 -2.27 -23.95 -2.52
C ALA A 67 -1.06 -24.88 -2.75
N MET A 68 -0.74 -25.72 -1.75
CA MET A 68 0.31 -26.72 -1.88
C MET A 68 0.00 -27.78 -2.94
N ALA A 69 -1.25 -28.22 -3.08
CA ALA A 69 -1.66 -29.19 -4.10
C ALA A 69 -1.48 -28.63 -5.53
N PHE A 70 -1.61 -27.31 -5.70
CA PHE A 70 -1.32 -26.60 -6.95
C PHE A 70 0.16 -26.19 -7.10
N GLY A 71 1.05 -26.58 -6.18
CA GLY A 71 2.48 -26.30 -6.28
C GLY A 71 2.87 -24.84 -5.99
N VAL A 72 1.99 -24.05 -5.36
CA VAL A 72 2.23 -22.64 -5.01
C VAL A 72 3.48 -22.44 -4.16
N GLY A 73 3.87 -23.46 -3.39
CA GLY A 73 5.04 -23.44 -2.53
C GLY A 73 4.71 -23.94 -1.13
N ARG A 74 5.58 -24.80 -0.59
CA ARG A 74 5.53 -25.20 0.83
C ARG A 74 6.13 -24.12 1.74
N GLN A 75 7.08 -23.37 1.19
CA GLN A 75 7.79 -22.30 1.86
C GLN A 75 7.45 -20.98 1.18
N GLY A 76 7.50 -19.89 1.94
CA GLY A 76 7.33 -18.57 1.37
C GLY A 76 7.69 -17.45 2.33
N VAL A 77 8.05 -16.32 1.75
CA VAL A 77 8.22 -15.06 2.47
C VAL A 77 7.47 -13.97 1.74
N THR A 78 6.73 -13.18 2.52
CA THR A 78 5.97 -12.03 2.02
C THR A 78 6.54 -10.75 2.60
N LEU A 79 6.90 -9.82 1.73
CA LEU A 79 7.45 -8.52 2.05
C LEU A 79 6.38 -7.45 1.81
N PRO A 80 5.90 -6.78 2.87
CA PRO A 80 5.06 -5.59 2.73
C PRO A 80 5.86 -4.43 2.14
N VAL A 81 5.32 -3.77 1.13
CA VAL A 81 5.87 -2.55 0.54
C VAL A 81 4.85 -1.42 0.68
N ARG A 82 5.34 -0.22 0.99
CA ARG A 82 4.54 1.00 1.11
C ARG A 82 5.07 2.02 0.10
N GLY A 83 4.17 2.56 -0.71
CA GLY A 83 4.49 3.61 -1.67
C GLY A 83 4.27 5.00 -1.08
N PRO A 84 4.94 6.03 -1.62
CA PRO A 84 4.82 7.41 -1.13
C PRO A 84 3.43 8.04 -1.24
N GLN A 85 2.51 7.48 -2.03
CA GLN A 85 1.13 7.98 -2.13
C GLN A 85 0.14 7.19 -1.26
N GLY A 86 0.63 6.56 -0.20
CA GLY A 86 -0.17 5.69 0.70
C GLY A 86 -0.48 4.31 0.12
N GLU A 87 0.02 4.02 -1.08
CA GLU A 87 -0.15 2.76 -1.79
C GLU A 87 0.46 1.59 -1.00
N ARG A 88 -0.10 0.40 -1.21
CA ARG A 88 0.32 -0.79 -0.50
C ARG A 88 0.52 -1.93 -1.47
N SER A 89 1.63 -2.63 -1.32
CA SER A 89 1.90 -3.86 -2.05
C SER A 89 2.39 -4.99 -1.15
N LEU A 90 2.17 -6.21 -1.62
CA LEU A 90 2.77 -7.43 -1.08
C LEU A 90 3.60 -8.08 -2.17
N PHE A 91 4.91 -8.14 -1.95
CA PHE A 91 5.82 -8.95 -2.73
C PHE A 91 5.96 -10.31 -2.05
N THR A 92 5.86 -11.40 -2.78
CA THR A 92 5.91 -12.75 -2.20
C THR A 92 6.77 -13.63 -3.07
N VAL A 93 7.68 -14.36 -2.43
CA VAL A 93 8.49 -15.40 -3.04
C VAL A 93 8.17 -16.70 -2.34
N THR A 94 7.89 -17.74 -3.12
CA THR A 94 7.60 -19.07 -2.62
C THR A 94 8.59 -20.09 -3.15
N SER A 95 8.67 -21.24 -2.48
CA SER A 95 9.58 -22.31 -2.84
C SER A 95 9.03 -23.67 -2.45
N ASN A 96 9.37 -24.69 -3.24
CA ASN A 96 9.15 -26.10 -2.93
C ASN A 96 10.45 -26.81 -2.49
N HIS A 97 11.56 -26.09 -2.37
CA HIS A 97 12.82 -26.67 -1.87
C HIS A 97 12.71 -27.08 -0.39
N PRO A 98 13.56 -28.01 0.06
CA PRO A 98 13.65 -28.39 1.47
C PRO A 98 13.92 -27.18 2.39
N GLU A 99 13.47 -27.27 3.64
CA GLU A 99 13.58 -26.18 4.63
C GLU A 99 15.01 -25.67 4.83
N ALA A 100 16.00 -26.57 4.88
CA ALA A 100 17.40 -26.19 5.05
C ALA A 100 17.89 -25.30 3.89
N TYR A 101 17.57 -25.68 2.65
CA TYR A 101 17.91 -24.88 1.47
C TYR A 101 17.18 -23.52 1.48
N TRP A 102 15.87 -23.55 1.76
CA TRP A 102 15.06 -22.33 1.81
C TRP A 102 15.58 -21.33 2.85
N LYS A 103 15.94 -21.83 4.04
CA LYS A 103 16.49 -21.02 5.13
C LYS A 103 17.80 -20.34 4.70
N GLN A 104 18.70 -21.08 4.06
CA GLN A 104 19.97 -20.54 3.57
C GLN A 104 19.75 -19.46 2.50
N PHE A 105 18.98 -19.79 1.45
CA PHE A 105 18.61 -18.83 0.41
C PHE A 105 18.01 -17.55 0.99
N ARG A 106 17.12 -17.69 1.98
CA ARG A 106 16.49 -16.53 2.62
C ARG A 106 17.51 -15.67 3.37
N MET A 107 18.47 -16.25 4.07
CA MET A 107 19.51 -15.47 4.75
C MET A 107 20.41 -14.72 3.76
N ASP A 108 20.76 -15.38 2.66
CA ASP A 108 21.69 -14.83 1.66
C ASP A 108 21.04 -13.76 0.78
N SER A 109 19.77 -13.96 0.42
CA SER A 109 19.09 -13.13 -0.58
C SER A 109 18.08 -12.13 -0.01
N MET A 110 17.82 -12.09 1.30
CA MET A 110 16.80 -11.21 1.88
C MET A 110 17.00 -9.73 1.51
N ARG A 111 18.25 -9.26 1.49
CA ARG A 111 18.59 -7.88 1.11
C ARG A 111 18.14 -7.59 -0.32
N ASP A 112 18.46 -8.49 -1.25
CA ASP A 112 18.13 -8.34 -2.66
C ASP A 112 16.62 -8.47 -2.88
N LEU A 113 15.95 -9.38 -2.17
CA LEU A 113 14.49 -9.52 -2.22
C LEU A 113 13.78 -8.25 -1.73
N GLN A 114 14.28 -7.61 -0.67
CA GLN A 114 13.75 -6.32 -0.20
C GLN A 114 13.95 -5.23 -1.25
N PHE A 115 15.14 -5.13 -1.84
CA PHE A 115 15.44 -4.16 -2.89
C PHE A 115 14.53 -4.37 -4.11
N LEU A 116 14.45 -5.60 -4.61
CA LEU A 116 13.59 -5.98 -5.74
C LEU A 116 12.11 -5.71 -5.45
N ALA A 117 11.64 -5.97 -4.23
CA ALA A 117 10.25 -5.70 -3.85
C ALA A 117 9.87 -4.23 -4.03
N HIS A 118 10.74 -3.30 -3.60
CA HIS A 118 10.51 -1.86 -3.75
C HIS A 118 10.58 -1.40 -5.21
N HIS A 119 11.58 -1.88 -5.97
CA HIS A 119 11.72 -1.53 -7.38
C HIS A 119 10.58 -2.08 -8.24
N LEU A 120 10.16 -3.32 -7.99
CA LEU A 120 9.04 -3.91 -8.72
C LEU A 120 7.74 -3.18 -8.39
N HIS A 121 7.53 -2.79 -7.13
CA HIS A 121 6.37 -1.99 -6.74
C HIS A 121 6.36 -0.65 -7.47
N ASP A 122 7.46 0.11 -7.45
CA ASP A 122 7.55 1.40 -8.12
C ASP A 122 7.25 1.28 -9.63
N ARG A 123 7.88 0.31 -10.30
CA ARG A 123 7.65 0.08 -11.74
C ARG A 123 6.23 -0.39 -12.03
N ALA A 124 5.66 -1.28 -11.22
CA ALA A 124 4.28 -1.73 -11.39
C ALA A 124 3.29 -0.57 -11.27
N MET A 125 3.52 0.37 -10.34
CA MET A 125 2.67 1.55 -10.16
C MET A 125 2.71 2.49 -11.36
N VAL A 126 3.90 2.74 -11.90
CA VAL A 126 4.06 3.58 -13.11
C VAL A 126 3.45 2.92 -14.33
N LEU A 127 3.75 1.64 -14.58
CA LEU A 127 3.32 0.92 -15.79
C LEU A 127 1.82 0.63 -15.80
N SER A 128 1.20 0.43 -14.64
CA SER A 128 -0.26 0.27 -14.53
C SER A 128 -1.03 1.59 -14.64
N GLY A 129 -0.33 2.73 -14.70
CA GLY A 129 -0.95 4.06 -14.67
C GLY A 129 -1.58 4.43 -13.33
N MET A 130 -1.40 3.60 -12.29
CA MET A 130 -1.88 3.88 -10.93
C MET A 130 -1.06 4.98 -10.25
N ARG A 131 0.17 5.24 -10.73
CA ARG A 131 0.98 6.40 -10.36
C ARG A 131 1.52 7.06 -11.62
N LYS A 132 1.17 8.32 -11.88
CA LYS A 132 1.79 9.13 -12.93
C LYS A 132 3.06 9.76 -12.38
N ALA A 133 4.06 9.93 -13.24
CA ALA A 133 5.37 10.49 -12.89
C ALA A 133 5.33 11.92 -12.28
N ALA A 134 4.19 12.61 -12.37
CA ALA A 134 3.97 13.98 -11.88
C ALA A 134 2.91 14.08 -10.77
N ASP A 135 2.55 12.98 -10.10
CA ASP A 135 1.38 12.93 -9.19
C ASP A 135 1.60 13.53 -7.80
N PHE A 136 2.74 14.18 -7.50
CA PHE A 136 2.82 14.96 -6.27
C PHE A 136 2.12 16.32 -6.47
N PRO A 137 1.01 16.59 -5.78
CA PRO A 137 0.34 17.87 -5.89
C PRO A 137 1.27 18.95 -5.36
N GLN A 138 1.70 19.85 -6.25
CA GLN A 138 2.56 20.98 -5.90
C GLN A 138 1.75 22.06 -5.19
N LEU A 139 1.60 21.88 -3.89
CA LEU A 139 1.05 22.89 -2.99
C LEU A 139 2.13 23.96 -2.74
N SER A 140 1.73 25.22 -2.85
CA SER A 140 2.52 26.36 -2.44
C SER A 140 2.69 26.37 -0.93
N ARG A 141 3.75 27.03 -0.46
CA ARG A 141 3.98 27.22 0.98
C ARG A 141 2.78 27.79 1.73
N ARG A 142 2.03 28.71 1.12
CA ARG A 142 0.82 29.31 1.72
C ARG A 142 -0.35 28.35 1.80
N GLU A 143 -0.52 27.48 0.80
CA GLU A 143 -1.53 26.42 0.81
C GLU A 143 -1.22 25.40 1.93
N LEU A 144 0.04 24.97 2.05
CA LEU A 144 0.48 24.06 3.11
C LEU A 144 0.26 24.66 4.50
N GLN A 145 0.70 25.90 4.72
CA GLN A 145 0.49 26.60 6.01
C GLN A 145 -0.99 26.69 6.39
N CYS A 146 -1.87 27.00 5.44
CA CYS A 146 -3.31 27.07 5.71
C CYS A 146 -3.88 25.68 6.05
N LEU A 147 -3.49 24.64 5.32
CA LEU A 147 -3.92 23.26 5.59
C LEU A 147 -3.41 22.75 6.94
N GLU A 148 -2.14 22.98 7.27
CA GLU A 148 -1.52 22.57 8.54
C GLU A 148 -2.18 23.24 9.74
N MET A 149 -2.44 24.56 9.66
CA MET A 149 -3.17 25.25 10.72
C MET A 149 -4.63 24.78 10.83
N THR A 150 -5.26 24.45 9.70
CA THR A 150 -6.62 23.87 9.70
C THR A 150 -6.61 22.47 10.33
N ALA A 151 -5.59 21.65 10.07
CA ALA A 151 -5.40 20.33 10.67
C ALA A 151 -5.24 20.41 12.20
N ASN A 152 -4.60 21.47 12.69
CA ASN A 152 -4.48 21.81 14.11
C ASN A 152 -5.77 22.41 14.71
N GLY A 153 -6.88 22.48 13.96
CA GLY A 153 -8.18 22.93 14.44
C GLY A 153 -8.38 24.45 14.45
N LEU A 154 -7.51 25.22 13.82
CA LEU A 154 -7.67 26.68 13.76
C LEU A 154 -8.77 27.08 12.77
N LEU A 155 -9.57 28.07 13.17
CA LEU A 155 -10.56 28.71 12.31
C LEU A 155 -9.90 29.69 11.34
N ALA A 156 -10.51 29.92 10.18
CA ALA A 156 -9.97 30.81 9.15
C ALA A 156 -9.62 32.23 9.65
N LYS A 157 -10.36 32.75 10.65
CA LYS A 157 -10.06 34.04 11.29
C LYS A 157 -8.76 34.00 12.10
N GLN A 158 -8.47 32.90 12.79
CA GLN A 158 -7.23 32.71 13.55
C GLN A 158 -6.03 32.52 12.60
N ILE A 159 -6.23 31.78 11.50
CA ILE A 159 -5.21 31.61 10.45
C ILE A 159 -4.87 32.96 9.81
N CYS A 160 -5.90 33.76 9.49
CA CYS A 160 -5.78 35.12 8.97
C CYS A 160 -4.91 36.00 9.88
N ALA A 161 -5.20 36.01 11.18
CA ALA A 161 -4.42 36.76 12.17
C ALA A 161 -2.95 36.26 12.25
N ARG A 162 -2.72 34.95 12.19
CA ARG A 162 -1.38 34.36 12.34
C ARG A 162 -0.50 34.51 11.10
N LEU A 163 -1.10 34.54 9.91
CA LEU A 163 -0.39 34.68 8.64
C LEU A 163 -0.34 36.12 8.12
N SER A 164 -0.99 37.06 8.81
CA SER A 164 -1.14 38.48 8.42
C SER A 164 -1.70 38.65 7.00
N ILE A 165 -2.76 37.92 6.68
CA ILE A 165 -3.48 37.96 5.39
C ILE A 165 -4.99 38.05 5.62
N SER A 166 -5.77 38.38 4.60
CA SER A 166 -7.23 38.43 4.74
C SER A 166 -7.86 37.04 4.88
N VAL A 167 -9.05 36.97 5.50
CA VAL A 167 -9.85 35.72 5.57
C VAL A 167 -10.15 35.20 4.16
N SER A 168 -10.45 36.08 3.21
CA SER A 168 -10.67 35.72 1.80
C SER A 168 -9.44 35.08 1.17
N ALA A 169 -8.22 35.54 1.50
CA ALA A 169 -6.99 34.93 1.03
C ALA A 169 -6.79 33.51 1.60
N VAL A 170 -7.09 33.29 2.89
CA VAL A 170 -7.08 31.94 3.49
C VAL A 170 -8.04 31.01 2.75
N GLN A 171 -9.27 31.46 2.48
CA GLN A 171 -10.25 30.67 1.75
C GLN A 171 -9.80 30.35 0.32
N LEU A 172 -9.16 31.30 -0.35
CA LEU A 172 -8.59 31.10 -1.69
C LEU A 172 -7.48 30.02 -1.67
N TYR A 173 -6.57 30.08 -0.70
CA TYR A 173 -5.52 29.07 -0.56
C TYR A 173 -6.11 27.69 -0.26
N LEU A 174 -7.07 27.57 0.65
CA LEU A 174 -7.72 26.30 0.94
C LEU A 174 -8.50 25.76 -0.27
N ALA A 175 -9.18 26.62 -1.03
CA ALA A 175 -9.89 26.24 -2.25
C ALA A 175 -8.92 25.75 -3.34
N SER A 176 -7.80 26.46 -3.54
CA SER A 176 -6.76 26.04 -4.48
C SER A 176 -6.12 24.72 -4.06
N ALA A 177 -5.87 24.53 -2.76
CA ALA A 177 -5.36 23.27 -2.21
C ALA A 177 -6.33 22.10 -2.46
N ARG A 178 -7.64 22.29 -2.20
CA ARG A 178 -8.67 21.28 -2.52
C ARG A 178 -8.65 20.87 -3.99
N ARG A 179 -8.58 21.85 -4.90
CA ARG A 179 -8.51 21.60 -6.34
C ARG A 179 -7.27 20.81 -6.72
N LYS A 180 -6.09 21.21 -6.22
CA LYS A 180 -4.82 20.51 -6.48
C LYS A 180 -4.79 19.10 -5.90
N LEU A 181 -5.42 18.90 -4.75
CA LEU A 181 -5.58 17.60 -4.11
C LEU A 181 -6.73 16.79 -4.70
N THR A 182 -7.52 17.32 -5.65
CA THR A 182 -8.69 16.63 -6.25
C THR A 182 -9.70 16.14 -5.22
N VAL A 183 -10.08 17.00 -4.28
CA VAL A 183 -11.03 16.69 -3.18
C VAL A 183 -12.10 17.77 -3.06
N ALA A 184 -13.24 17.43 -2.47
CA ALA A 184 -14.39 18.33 -2.40
C ALA A 184 -14.36 19.22 -1.16
N THR A 185 -13.90 18.70 -0.02
CA THR A 185 -13.98 19.39 1.28
C THR A 185 -12.60 19.72 1.86
N THR A 186 -12.54 20.70 2.76
CA THR A 186 -11.27 21.05 3.43
C THR A 186 -10.83 19.93 4.38
N THR A 187 -11.78 19.26 5.03
CA THR A 187 -11.49 18.10 5.90
C THR A 187 -10.88 16.96 5.09
N GLU A 188 -11.43 16.66 3.92
CA GLU A 188 -10.87 15.67 3.00
C GLU A 188 -9.49 16.12 2.48
N ALA A 189 -9.29 17.41 2.22
CA ALA A 189 -7.97 17.94 1.85
C ALA A 189 -6.93 17.79 2.97
N VAL A 190 -7.30 18.05 4.22
CA VAL A 190 -6.43 17.80 5.37
C VAL A 190 -6.10 16.30 5.45
N ALA A 191 -7.10 15.43 5.43
CA ALA A 191 -6.90 13.99 5.49
C ALA A 191 -5.99 13.47 4.37
N ARG A 192 -6.18 13.96 3.14
CA ARG A 192 -5.37 13.58 1.98
C ARG A 192 -3.96 14.16 2.05
N ALA A 193 -3.80 15.41 2.48
CA ALA A 193 -2.49 16.03 2.62
C ALA A 193 -1.64 15.34 3.70
N THR A 194 -2.23 14.97 4.84
CA THR A 194 -1.57 14.18 5.89
C THR A 194 -1.24 12.77 5.39
N ALA A 195 -2.16 12.11 4.66
CA ALA A 195 -1.91 10.77 4.12
C ALA A 195 -0.78 10.74 3.06
N LEU A 196 -0.52 11.87 2.41
CA LEU A 196 0.58 12.07 1.45
C LEU A 196 1.83 12.68 2.11
N GLU A 197 1.85 12.83 3.44
CA GLU A 197 2.95 13.44 4.21
C GLU A 197 3.34 14.84 3.72
N LEU A 198 2.36 15.63 3.26
CA LEU A 198 2.56 17.02 2.83
C LEU A 198 2.46 18.01 4.00
N ILE A 199 1.74 17.63 5.07
CA ILE A 199 1.55 18.38 6.32
C ILE A 199 1.55 17.43 7.52
#